data_AF-A0A183V5Q2-F1
#
_entry.id   AF-A0A183V5Q2-F1
#
_cell.length_a   1.000
_cell.length_b   1.000
_cell.length_c   1.000
_cell.angle_alpha   90.00
_cell.angle_beta   90.00
_cell.angle_gamma   90.00
#
_symmetry.space_group_name_H-M   'P 1'
#
loop_
_entity.id
_entity.type
_entity.pdbx_description
1 polymer ?
#
loop_
_entity_poly.entity_id
_entity_poly.type
_entity_poly.pdbx_seq_one_letter_code
_entity_poly.pdbx_strand_id
1 'polypeptide(L)'
;MRPFGMDDDDIELDYIFERDVVTSFAIVNRLQMTEYVPLENDAFWSSLNEGKIQAIPHTGLSCQTKQHRPLRHVRSYRPVNKDDIEEGHTRCAAMMRRWRGYE
;
A
#
# COMPACT_ATOMS: atom_id res chain seq x y z
N MET A 1 -16.70 33.03 -0.62
CA MET A 1 -15.37 32.47 -0.93
C MET A 1 -15.29 32.31 -2.45
N ARG A 2 -14.25 32.86 -3.09
CA ARG A 2 -14.08 32.87 -4.56
C ARG A 2 -12.71 32.27 -4.88
N PRO A 3 -12.59 30.95 -5.08
CA PRO A 3 -11.31 30.21 -5.05
C PRO A 3 -10.40 30.42 -6.29
N PHE A 4 -10.75 31.38 -7.16
CA PHE A 4 -10.08 31.64 -8.44
C PHE A 4 -9.64 33.11 -8.54
N GLY A 5 -9.44 33.76 -7.39
CA GLY A 5 -8.89 35.10 -7.30
C GLY A 5 -7.36 35.07 -7.27
N MET A 6 -6.80 36.03 -6.53
CA MET A 6 -5.37 36.10 -6.26
C MET A 6 -5.10 36.19 -4.75
N ASP A 7 -6.04 35.70 -3.93
CA ASP A 7 -5.85 35.60 -2.48
C ASP A 7 -4.85 34.46 -2.18
N ASP A 8 -4.17 34.51 -1.03
CA ASP A 8 -3.08 33.57 -0.70
C ASP A 8 -3.52 32.09 -0.60
N ASP A 9 -4.82 31.82 -0.40
CA ASP A 9 -5.42 30.49 -0.33
C ASP A 9 -6.22 30.10 -1.59
N ASP A 10 -6.15 30.93 -2.65
CA ASP A 10 -6.77 30.62 -3.94
C ASP A 10 -5.99 29.54 -4.71
N ILE A 11 -6.67 28.93 -5.68
CA ILE A 11 -6.09 27.90 -6.53
C ILE A 11 -5.08 28.55 -7.50
N GLU A 12 -3.83 28.08 -7.47
CA GLU A 12 -2.77 28.52 -8.39
C GLU A 12 -3.01 27.98 -9.83
N LEU A 13 -3.93 28.61 -10.56
CA LEU A 13 -4.28 28.21 -11.92
C LEU A 13 -3.12 28.37 -12.91
N ASP A 14 -2.30 29.40 -12.76
CA ASP A 14 -1.14 29.65 -13.62
C ASP A 14 -0.11 28.52 -13.49
N TYR A 15 0.18 28.09 -12.26
CA TYR A 15 1.07 26.95 -12.00
C TYR A 15 0.51 25.65 -12.61
N ILE A 16 -0.79 25.38 -12.41
CA ILE A 16 -1.43 24.18 -12.96
C ILE A 16 -1.34 24.19 -14.49
N PHE A 17 -1.64 25.31 -15.14
CA PHE A 17 -1.58 25.43 -16.59
C PHE A 17 -0.17 25.18 -17.12
N GLU A 18 0.84 25.86 -16.56
CA GLU A 18 2.23 25.69 -16.98
C GLU A 18 2.71 24.24 -16.79
N ARG A 19 2.42 23.65 -15.62
CA ARG A 19 2.75 22.25 -15.31
C ARG A 19 2.12 21.31 -16.32
N ASP A 20 0.84 21.50 -16.65
CA ASP A 20 0.10 20.60 -17.52
C ASP A 20 0.59 20.68 -18.96
N VAL A 21 0.88 21.89 -19.46
CA VAL A 21 1.48 22.09 -20.78
C VAL A 21 2.83 21.40 -20.85
N VAL A 22 3.75 21.70 -19.92
CA VAL A 22 5.11 21.13 -19.93
C VAL A 22 5.08 19.61 -19.80
N THR A 23 4.28 19.08 -18.88
CA THR A 23 4.17 17.63 -18.63
C THR A 23 3.58 16.91 -19.84
N SER A 24 2.52 17.46 -20.43
CA SER A 24 1.87 16.87 -21.61
C SER A 24 2.84 16.75 -22.77
N PHE A 25 3.60 17.81 -23.07
CA PHE A 25 4.63 17.78 -24.11
C PHE A 25 5.81 16.87 -23.74
N ALA A 26 6.25 16.83 -22.48
CA ALA A 26 7.30 15.91 -22.04
C ALA A 26 6.91 14.44 -22.26
N ILE A 27 5.66 14.08 -21.98
CA ILE A 27 5.14 12.72 -22.19
C ILE A 27 5.18 12.35 -23.67
N VAL A 28 4.51 13.13 -24.53
CA VAL A 28 4.33 12.75 -25.94
C VAL A 28 5.61 12.91 -26.76
N ASN A 29 6.44 13.91 -26.46
CA ASN A 29 7.62 14.22 -27.28
C ASN A 29 8.88 13.50 -26.79
N ARG A 30 9.00 13.23 -25.48
CA ARG A 30 10.20 12.59 -24.92
C ARG A 30 9.91 11.16 -24.50
N LEU A 31 9.01 10.95 -23.55
CA LEU A 31 8.82 9.63 -22.93
C LEU A 31 8.26 8.60 -23.91
N GLN A 32 7.31 8.98 -24.75
CA GLN A 32 6.71 8.07 -25.74
C GLN A 32 7.68 7.71 -26.88
N MET A 33 8.62 8.60 -27.19
CA MET A 33 9.61 8.40 -28.27
C MET A 33 10.89 7.69 -27.77
N THR A 34 11.06 7.55 -26.45
CA THR A 34 12.23 6.91 -25.84
C THR A 34 12.03 5.39 -25.78
N GLU A 35 13.09 4.63 -25.99
CA GLU A 35 13.06 3.18 -25.77
C GLU A 35 12.78 2.87 -24.29
N TYR A 36 11.89 1.91 -24.05
CA TYR A 36 11.61 1.46 -22.69
C TYR A 36 12.88 0.88 -22.06
N VAL A 37 13.01 1.08 -20.75
CA VAL A 37 14.04 0.39 -19.97
C VAL A 37 13.85 -1.12 -20.17
N PRO A 38 14.94 -1.88 -20.43
CA PRO A 38 14.86 -3.33 -20.56
C PRO A 38 14.16 -3.98 -19.36
N LEU A 39 13.37 -5.01 -19.65
CA LEU A 39 12.70 -5.78 -18.61
C LEU A 39 13.74 -6.55 -17.79
N GLU A 40 13.88 -6.20 -16.52
CA GLU A 40 14.75 -6.87 -15.56
C GLU A 40 13.91 -7.46 -14.43
N ASN A 41 14.40 -8.57 -13.85
CA ASN A 41 13.78 -9.16 -12.68
C ASN A 41 13.91 -8.18 -11.51
N ASP A 42 12.78 -7.79 -10.93
CA ASP A 42 12.79 -6.93 -9.76
C ASP A 42 13.37 -7.65 -8.52
N ALA A 43 13.65 -6.87 -7.48
CA ALA A 43 14.24 -7.39 -6.23
C ALA A 43 13.37 -8.45 -5.53
N PHE A 44 12.08 -8.53 -5.85
CA PHE A 44 11.13 -9.47 -5.29
C PHE A 44 10.95 -10.73 -6.15
N TRP A 45 11.36 -10.69 -7.42
CA TRP A 45 11.22 -11.80 -8.37
C TRP A 45 11.90 -13.09 -7.89
N SER A 46 13.09 -13.00 -7.29
CA SER A 46 13.84 -14.16 -6.77
C SER A 46 13.40 -14.63 -5.37
N SER A 47 12.55 -13.86 -4.67
CA SER A 47 12.12 -14.17 -3.30
C SER A 47 11.07 -15.29 -3.19
N LEU A 48 10.57 -15.79 -4.33
CA LEU A 48 9.55 -16.85 -4.38
C LEU A 48 10.03 -18.21 -3.81
N ASN A 49 11.34 -18.45 -3.76
CA ASN A 49 11.90 -19.77 -3.44
C ASN A 49 11.96 -20.08 -1.92
N GLU A 50 11.73 -19.09 -1.04
CA GLU A 50 11.91 -19.26 0.42
C GLU A 50 10.61 -19.18 1.23
N GLY A 51 9.44 -19.15 0.59
CA GLY A 51 8.13 -19.14 1.28
C GLY A 51 7.85 -17.90 2.14
N LYS A 52 8.78 -16.94 2.21
CA LYS A 52 8.65 -15.68 2.92
C LYS A 52 8.51 -14.56 1.89
N ILE A 53 7.29 -14.06 1.73
CA ILE A 53 7.04 -12.84 0.94
C ILE A 53 7.83 -11.71 1.60
N GLN A 54 8.89 -11.24 0.95
CA GLN A 54 9.69 -10.12 1.43
C GLN A 54 8.84 -8.84 1.34
N ALA A 55 8.60 -8.20 2.49
CA ALA A 55 7.93 -6.91 2.52
C ALA A 55 8.92 -5.79 2.18
N ILE A 56 8.45 -4.75 1.49
CA ILE A 56 9.23 -3.51 1.30
C ILE A 56 9.65 -2.99 2.69
N PRO A 57 10.94 -2.75 2.92
CA PRO A 57 11.43 -2.30 4.22
C PRO A 57 10.86 -0.92 4.56
N HIS A 58 10.51 -0.75 5.82
CA HIS A 58 10.06 0.53 6.35
C HIS A 58 11.25 1.31 6.92
N THR A 59 11.24 2.63 6.75
CA THR A 59 12.14 3.51 7.51
C THR A 59 11.71 3.52 8.99
N GLY A 60 12.63 3.84 9.91
CA GLY A 60 12.43 3.65 11.36
C GLY A 60 11.22 4.35 11.97
N LEU A 61 10.71 5.45 11.39
CA LEU A 61 9.48 6.10 11.85
C LEU A 61 8.22 5.45 11.26
N SER A 62 8.29 5.05 9.99
CA SER A 62 7.15 4.45 9.27
C SER A 62 6.78 3.04 9.75
N CYS A 63 7.68 2.36 10.47
CA CYS A 63 7.38 1.04 11.04
C CYS A 63 6.34 1.11 12.17
N GLN A 64 6.25 2.24 12.87
CA GLN A 64 5.32 2.46 13.98
C GLN A 64 3.89 2.74 13.49
N THR A 65 3.76 3.30 12.29
CA THR A 65 2.47 3.57 11.63
C THR A 65 2.00 2.41 10.75
N LYS A 66 2.67 1.25 10.83
CA LYS A 66 2.30 0.07 10.05
C LYS A 66 0.87 -0.31 10.43
N GLN A 67 -0.06 -0.05 9.51
CA GLN A 67 -1.40 -0.59 9.64
C GLN A 67 -1.29 -2.11 9.61
N HIS A 68 -1.85 -2.76 10.63
CA HIS A 68 -2.08 -4.19 10.58
C HIS A 68 -2.80 -4.49 9.27
N ARG A 69 -2.39 -5.53 8.54
CA ARG A 69 -3.11 -5.94 7.34
C ARG A 69 -4.58 -6.04 7.71
N PRO A 70 -5.51 -5.37 7.01
CA PRO A 70 -6.91 -5.43 7.37
C PRO A 70 -7.25 -6.91 7.49
N LEU A 71 -7.66 -7.34 8.69
CA LEU A 71 -8.09 -8.71 8.91
C LEU A 71 -9.16 -8.95 7.87
N ARG A 72 -8.87 -9.79 6.88
CA ARG A 72 -9.84 -10.16 5.86
C ARG A 72 -10.95 -10.85 6.62
N HIS A 73 -12.03 -10.13 6.92
CA HIS A 73 -13.27 -10.66 7.46
C HIS A 73 -14.01 -11.44 6.36
N VAL A 74 -13.27 -12.19 5.55
CA VAL A 74 -13.78 -13.02 4.48
C VAL A 74 -14.04 -14.37 5.11
N ARG A 75 -15.32 -14.63 5.39
CA ARG A 75 -15.85 -15.87 5.97
C ARG A 75 -15.49 -17.13 5.16
N SER A 76 -14.94 -16.98 3.96
CA SER A 76 -14.52 -18.07 3.05
C SER A 76 -13.01 -18.35 3.03
N TYR A 77 -12.18 -17.67 3.84
CA TYR A 77 -10.78 -18.05 3.96
C TYR A 77 -10.68 -19.40 4.70
N ARG A 78 -10.34 -20.46 3.96
CA ARG A 78 -9.82 -21.69 4.56
C ARG A 78 -8.30 -21.56 4.61
N PRO A 79 -7.68 -21.55 5.80
CA PRO A 79 -6.23 -21.59 5.90
C PRO A 79 -5.72 -22.85 5.20
N VAL A 80 -4.66 -22.70 4.39
CA VAL A 80 -4.05 -23.83 3.69
C VAL A 80 -3.15 -24.60 4.65
N ASN A 81 -2.52 -23.91 5.60
CA ASN A 81 -1.71 -24.51 6.66
C ASN A 81 -2.25 -24.15 8.06
N LYS A 82 -2.07 -25.05 9.03
CA LYS A 82 -2.51 -24.84 10.43
C LYS A 82 -1.85 -23.62 11.09
N ASP A 83 -0.69 -23.21 10.58
CA ASP A 83 0.12 -22.12 11.12
C ASP A 83 -0.29 -20.73 10.56
N ASP A 84 -1.22 -20.67 9.58
CA ASP A 84 -1.80 -19.42 9.05
C ASP A 84 -2.80 -18.77 10.02
N ILE A 85 -3.16 -19.50 11.07
CA ILE A 85 -3.97 -18.98 12.17
C ILE A 85 -2.95 -18.57 13.23
N GLU A 86 -2.76 -17.26 13.44
CA GLU A 86 -2.04 -16.78 14.63
C GLU A 86 -2.62 -17.51 15.85
N GLU A 87 -1.82 -18.40 16.42
CA GLU A 87 -2.22 -19.28 17.51
C GLU A 87 -2.86 -18.46 18.63
N GLY A 88 -4.19 -18.50 18.71
CA GLY A 88 -4.95 -18.31 19.94
C GLY A 88 -4.83 -16.99 20.72
N HIS A 89 -4.07 -16.00 20.25
CA HIS A 89 -3.83 -14.75 21.01
C HIS A 89 -4.74 -13.58 20.61
N THR A 90 -5.62 -13.76 19.63
CA THR A 90 -6.63 -12.76 19.33
C THR A 90 -7.64 -12.67 20.48
N ARG A 91 -7.98 -11.43 20.90
CA ARG A 91 -8.91 -11.14 22.01
C ARG A 91 -10.25 -11.89 21.92
N CYS A 92 -10.68 -12.28 20.73
CA CYS A 92 -11.89 -13.08 20.50
C CYS A 92 -11.78 -14.52 21.03
N ALA A 93 -10.59 -15.15 20.98
CA ALA A 93 -10.40 -16.49 21.54
C ALA A 93 -10.48 -16.49 23.07
N ALA A 94 -9.91 -15.46 23.72
CA ALA A 94 -10.04 -15.25 25.17
C ALA A 94 -11.49 -14.99 25.60
N MET A 95 -12.23 -14.19 24.80
CA MET A 95 -13.66 -13.95 25.03
C MET A 95 -14.49 -15.24 24.87
N MET A 96 -14.21 -16.06 23.85
CA MET A 96 -14.90 -17.34 23.64
C MET A 96 -14.62 -18.38 24.74
N ARG A 97 -13.39 -18.41 25.30
CA ARG A 97 -13.08 -19.27 26.48
C ARG A 97 -13.85 -18.84 27.72
N ARG A 98 -13.94 -17.53 27.99
CA ARG A 98 -14.70 -16.97 29.11
C ARG A 98 -16.21 -17.26 29.01
N TRP A 99 -16.76 -17.29 27.79
CA TRP A 99 -18.17 -17.60 27.56
C TRP A 99 -18.50 -19.09 27.63
N ARG A 100 -17.52 -19.99 27.40
CA ARG A 100 -17.70 -21.44 27.46
C ARG A 100 -17.41 -22.06 28.83
N GLY A 101 -17.30 -21.24 29.89
CA GLY A 101 -17.43 -21.69 31.27
C GLY A 101 -16.52 -22.85 31.68
N TYR A 102 -15.21 -22.74 31.43
CA TYR A 102 -14.21 -23.57 32.12
C TYR A 102 -13.19 -22.62 32.75
N GLU A 103 -13.07 -22.70 34.08
CA GLU A 103 -11.82 -22.38 34.78
C GLU A 103 -10.69 -23.29 34.26
#